data_AF-A0A7J4P1X0-F1
#
_entry.id   AF-A0A7J4P1X0-F1
#
_cell.length_a   1.000
_cell.length_b   1.000
_cell.length_c   1.000
_cell.angle_alpha   90.00
_cell.angle_beta   90.00
_cell.angle_gamma   90.00
#
_symmetry.space_group_name_H-M   'P 1'
#
loop_
_entity.id
_entity.type
_entity.pdbx_description
1 polymer ?
#
loop_
_entity_poly.entity_id
_entity_poly.type
_entity_poly.pdbx_seq_one_letter_code
_entity_poly.pdbx_strand_id
1 'polypeptide(L)'
;MGRKGPTRHMKRQMAPMFWTINRKANVWSINTSSGPHNFGNSIPITVLLRDMLNYATTRREAAMITKQGKIKIDGKPRLDDKFPVGLMDV
;
A
#
# COMPACT_ATOMS: atom_id res chain seq x y z
N MET A 1 27.13 7.90 13.89
CA MET A 1 27.20 7.52 12.45
C MET A 1 25.78 7.30 11.95
N GLY A 2 25.26 8.21 11.10
CA GLY A 2 23.86 8.16 10.65
C GLY A 2 23.65 7.21 9.46
N ARG A 3 22.41 6.73 9.27
CA ARG A 3 22.03 5.98 8.06
C ARG A 3 22.15 6.89 6.84
N LYS A 4 22.91 6.46 5.83
CA LYS A 4 23.15 7.20 4.57
C LYS A 4 22.34 6.71 3.37
N GLY A 5 21.42 5.75 3.56
CA GLY A 5 20.69 5.10 2.46
C GLY A 5 19.18 5.02 2.68
N PRO A 6 18.41 4.73 1.61
CA PRO A 6 16.95 4.73 1.65
C PRO A 6 16.40 3.61 2.55
N THR A 7 15.29 3.91 3.24
CA THR A 7 14.60 2.96 4.11
C THR A 7 13.70 2.03 3.29
N ARG A 8 14.05 0.74 3.23
CA ARG A 8 13.25 -0.29 2.52
C ARG A 8 12.07 -0.84 3.32
N HIS A 9 12.12 -0.72 4.64
CA HIS A 9 11.14 -1.29 5.56
C HIS A 9 10.49 -0.20 6.39
N MET A 10 9.21 -0.40 6.69
CA MET A 10 8.41 0.55 7.44
C MET A 10 7.71 -0.15 8.60
N LYS A 11 7.89 0.37 9.82
CA LYS A 11 7.16 -0.10 10.99
C LYS A 11 5.69 0.28 10.87
N ARG A 12 4.79 -0.62 11.27
CA ARG A 12 3.33 -0.40 11.18
C ARG A 12 2.84 0.75 12.05
N GLN A 13 3.52 1.01 13.16
CA GLN A 13 3.24 2.13 14.05
C GLN A 13 3.42 3.50 13.38
N MET A 14 4.28 3.60 12.35
CA MET A 14 4.50 4.83 11.57
C MET A 14 3.52 5.00 10.41
N ALA A 15 2.55 4.09 10.24
CA ALA A 15 1.55 4.23 9.19
C ALA A 15 0.72 5.50 9.39
N PRO A 16 0.37 6.22 8.31
CA PRO A 16 -0.51 7.36 8.39
C PRO A 16 -1.84 7.03 9.09
N MET A 17 -2.49 8.03 9.71
CA MET A 17 -3.71 7.80 10.48
C MET A 17 -4.90 7.36 9.63
N PHE A 18 -4.96 7.79 8.37
CA PHE A 18 -6.07 7.46 7.47
C PHE A 18 -6.01 6.04 6.90
N TRP A 19 -4.87 5.33 7.06
CA TRP A 19 -4.84 3.90 6.78
C TRP A 19 -5.64 3.21 7.87
N THR A 20 -6.77 2.59 7.53
CA THR A 20 -7.62 1.81 8.44
C THR A 20 -6.98 0.49 8.85
N ILE A 21 -5.72 0.54 9.31
CA ILE A 21 -4.94 -0.61 9.74
C ILE A 21 -4.82 -0.65 11.26
N ASN A 22 -4.96 -1.84 11.84
CA ASN A 22 -4.62 -2.02 13.25
C ASN A 22 -3.09 -1.92 13.44
N ARG A 23 -2.61 -0.83 14.05
CA ARG A 23 -1.16 -0.57 14.23
C ARG A 23 -0.46 -1.55 15.17
N LYS A 24 -1.18 -2.19 16.09
CA LYS A 24 -0.62 -3.12 17.08
C LYS A 24 -0.71 -4.60 16.66
N ALA A 25 -1.44 -4.91 15.59
CA ALA A 25 -1.62 -6.29 15.15
C ALA A 25 -0.32 -6.92 14.62
N ASN A 26 0.58 -6.12 14.03
CA ASN A 26 1.82 -6.59 13.43
C ASN A 26 2.92 -5.54 13.53
N VAL A 27 4.18 -5.97 13.50
CA VAL A 27 5.35 -5.07 13.60
C VAL A 27 5.57 -4.26 12.32
N TRP A 28 5.34 -4.87 11.15
CA TRP A 28 5.68 -4.31 9.84
C TRP A 28 4.46 -3.94 9.01
N SER A 29 4.60 -2.89 8.21
CA SER A 29 3.65 -2.51 7.16
C SER A 29 4.34 -2.47 5.80
N ILE A 30 3.53 -2.45 4.76
CA ILE A 30 3.99 -2.26 3.38
C ILE A 30 4.30 -0.78 3.21
N ASN A 31 5.53 -0.47 2.80
CA ASN A 31 5.89 0.86 2.34
C ASN A 31 5.36 1.07 0.93
N THR A 32 4.80 2.24 0.64
CA THR A 32 4.39 2.61 -0.72
C THR A 32 5.61 2.69 -1.62
N SER A 33 5.48 2.26 -2.88
CA SER A 33 6.51 2.52 -3.89
C SER A 33 6.56 4.02 -4.21
N SER A 34 7.72 4.48 -4.68
CA SER A 34 7.82 5.85 -5.22
C SER A 34 6.89 5.97 -6.42
N GLY A 35 6.00 6.94 -6.40
CA GLY A 35 4.97 7.08 -7.42
C GLY A 35 4.40 8.50 -7.45
N PRO A 36 3.21 8.69 -8.06
CA PRO A 36 2.62 10.01 -8.29
C PRO A 36 2.30 10.76 -7.00
N HIS A 37 1.98 10.04 -5.93
CA HIS A 37 1.52 10.63 -4.67
C HIS A 37 2.57 10.55 -3.57
N ASN A 38 2.59 11.58 -2.71
CA ASN A 38 3.42 11.60 -1.52
C ASN A 38 2.96 10.53 -0.51
N PHE A 39 3.89 10.04 0.31
CA PHE A 39 3.63 9.01 1.32
C PHE A 39 2.51 9.41 2.30
N GLY A 40 2.44 10.69 2.69
CA GLY A 40 1.42 11.21 3.61
C GLY A 40 0.01 11.26 3.03
N ASN A 41 -0.14 11.17 1.71
CA ASN A 41 -1.42 11.31 1.01
C ASN A 41 -1.76 10.07 0.16
N SER A 42 -1.05 8.96 0.37
CA SER A 42 -1.23 7.74 -0.43
C SER A 42 -1.42 6.49 0.40
N ILE A 43 -2.07 5.49 -0.20
CA ILE A 43 -2.29 4.16 0.35
C ILE A 43 -1.80 3.12 -0.67
N PRO A 44 -1.05 2.10 -0.26
CA PRO A 44 -0.70 1.02 -1.17
C PRO A 44 -1.93 0.18 -1.50
N ILE A 45 -2.07 -0.25 -2.75
CA ILE A 45 -3.17 -1.11 -3.23
C ILE A 45 -3.41 -2.30 -2.28
N THR A 46 -2.35 -2.91 -1.77
CA THR A 46 -2.48 -4.04 -0.83
C THR A 46 -3.28 -3.72 0.43
N VAL A 47 -3.10 -2.53 1.02
CA VAL A 47 -3.84 -2.10 2.22
C VAL A 47 -5.29 -1.79 1.86
N LEU A 48 -5.51 -1.18 0.70
CA LEU A 48 -6.85 -0.88 0.21
C LEU A 48 -7.68 -2.17 -0.03
N LEU A 49 -7.09 -3.17 -0.69
CA LEU A 49 -7.74 -4.46 -0.93
C LEU A 49 -8.00 -5.28 0.34
N ARG A 50 -7.07 -5.24 1.30
CA ARG A 50 -7.13 -6.09 2.50
C ARG A 50 -7.91 -5.47 3.64
N ASP A 51 -7.66 -4.20 3.95
CA ASP A 51 -8.14 -3.55 5.17
C ASP A 51 -9.34 -2.61 4.93
N MET A 52 -9.56 -2.11 3.70
CA MET A 52 -10.71 -1.26 3.38
C MET A 52 -11.82 -2.03 2.65
N LEU A 53 -11.47 -2.74 1.57
CA LEU A 53 -12.44 -3.44 0.72
C LEU A 53 -12.65 -4.91 1.10
N ASN A 54 -11.79 -5.48 1.95
CA ASN A 54 -11.83 -6.88 2.40
C ASN A 54 -11.92 -7.92 1.26
N TYR A 55 -11.39 -7.62 0.07
CA TYR A 55 -11.32 -8.56 -1.06
C TYR A 55 -10.22 -9.62 -0.91
N ALA A 56 -9.25 -9.35 -0.04
CA ALA A 56 -8.15 -10.26 0.27
C ALA A 56 -7.98 -10.35 1.78
N THR A 57 -7.71 -11.55 2.29
CA THR A 57 -7.35 -11.76 3.70
C THR A 57 -5.84 -11.71 3.87
N THR A 58 -5.11 -12.23 2.89
CA THR A 58 -3.64 -12.30 2.90
C THR A 58 -3.01 -11.36 1.90
N ARG A 59 -1.75 -10.97 2.16
CA ARG A 59 -0.94 -10.20 1.19
C ARG A 59 -0.75 -10.96 -0.12
N ARG A 60 -0.68 -12.29 -0.07
CA ARG A 60 -0.50 -13.14 -1.26
C ARG A 60 -1.72 -13.06 -2.17
N GLU A 61 -2.92 -13.13 -1.61
CA GLU A 61 -4.17 -12.92 -2.37
C GLU A 61 -4.22 -11.55 -3.01
N ALA A 62 -3.95 -10.49 -2.24
CA ALA A 62 -3.94 -9.13 -2.76
C ALA A 62 -2.96 -8.99 -3.94
N ALA A 63 -1.73 -9.52 -3.80
CA ALA A 63 -0.74 -9.50 -4.88
C ALA A 63 -1.18 -10.33 -6.11
N MET A 64 -1.88 -11.44 -5.92
CA MET A 64 -2.45 -12.21 -7.03
C MET A 64 -3.54 -11.44 -7.76
N ILE A 65 -4.45 -10.77 -7.04
CA ILE A 65 -5.52 -9.96 -7.64
C ILE A 65 -4.92 -8.81 -8.47
N THR A 66 -3.92 -8.11 -7.92
CA THR A 66 -3.23 -7.03 -8.64
C THR A 66 -2.52 -7.56 -9.89
N LYS A 67 -1.81 -8.69 -9.78
CA LYS A 67 -1.12 -9.33 -10.93
C LYS A 67 -2.06 -9.86 -12.01
N GLN A 68 -3.29 -10.23 -11.66
CA GLN A 68 -4.31 -10.60 -12.64
C GLN A 68 -4.80 -9.41 -13.48
N GLY A 69 -4.38 -8.17 -13.18
CA GLY A 69 -4.75 -6.98 -13.96
C GLY A 69 -6.21 -6.56 -13.78
N LYS A 70 -6.88 -7.05 -12.74
CA LYS A 70 -8.28 -6.72 -12.41
C LYS A 70 -8.47 -5.31 -11.87
N ILE A 71 -7.38 -4.67 -11.45
CA ILE A 71 -7.39 -3.34 -10.82
C ILE A 71 -6.84 -2.33 -11.81
N LYS A 72 -7.66 -1.32 -12.10
CA LYS A 72 -7.30 -0.17 -12.92
C LYS A 72 -7.34 1.06 -12.01
N ILE A 73 -6.35 1.92 -12.16
CA ILE A 73 -6.25 3.22 -11.50
C ILE A 73 -5.97 4.23 -12.59
N ASP A 74 -6.80 5.25 -12.68
CA ASP A 74 -6.89 6.24 -13.76
C ASP A 74 -7.01 5.57 -15.15
N GLY A 75 -7.81 4.52 -15.20
CA GLY A 75 -8.00 3.70 -16.41
C GLY A 75 -6.81 2.84 -16.83
N LYS A 76 -5.67 2.89 -16.10
CA LYS A 76 -4.47 2.08 -16.40
C LYS A 76 -4.39 0.85 -15.48
N PRO A 77 -4.16 -0.36 -16.03
CA PRO A 77 -3.95 -1.54 -15.19
C PRO A 77 -2.64 -1.39 -14.41
N ARG A 78 -2.71 -1.57 -13.08
CA ARG A 78 -1.53 -1.54 -12.20
C ARG A 78 -1.25 -2.94 -11.67
N LEU A 79 -0.03 -3.42 -11.89
CA LEU A 79 0.42 -4.76 -11.50
C LEU A 79 1.25 -4.75 -10.20
N ASP A 80 1.66 -3.57 -9.72
CA ASP A 80 2.47 -3.41 -8.51
C ASP A 80 1.58 -3.37 -7.26
N ASP A 81 1.83 -4.28 -6.31
CA ASP A 81 1.08 -4.39 -5.06
C ASP A 81 1.30 -3.19 -4.11
N LYS A 82 2.40 -2.46 -4.32
CA LYS A 82 2.82 -1.32 -3.49
C LYS A 82 2.51 0.04 -4.11
N PHE A 83 1.87 0.05 -5.28
CA PHE A 83 1.58 1.29 -5.99
C PHE A 83 0.79 2.27 -5.10
N PRO A 84 1.23 3.53 -4.97
CA PRO A 84 0.54 4.51 -4.15
C PRO A 84 -0.72 4.99 -4.86
N VAL A 85 -1.88 4.70 -4.28
CA VAL A 85 -3.18 5.28 -4.66
C VAL A 85 -3.42 6.51 -3.80
N GLY A 86 -3.68 7.64 -4.43
CA GLY A 86 -3.90 8.91 -3.76
C GLY A 86 -5.36 9.33 -3.69
N LEU A 87 -5.55 10.54 -3.20
CA LEU A 87 -6.84 11.22 -3.22
C LEU A 87 -7.21 11.57 -4.67
N MET A 88 -8.46 11.31 -5.06
CA MET A 88 -9.04 11.57 -6.40
C MET A 88 -8.62 10.62 -7.52
N ASP A 89 -7.83 9.58 -7.25
CA ASP A 89 -7.54 8.53 -8.24
C ASP A 89 -8.80 7.64 -8.46
N VAL A 90 -9.10 7.27 -9.72
CA VAL A 90 -10.29 6.47 -10.11
C VAL A 90 -9.94 5.22 -10.90
#